data_AF-U9SQT5-F1
#
_entry.id   AF-U9SQT5-F1
#
_cell.length_a   1.000
_cell.length_b   1.000
_cell.length_c   1.000
_cell.angle_alpha   90.00
_cell.angle_beta   90.00
_cell.angle_gamma   90.00
#
_symmetry.space_group_name_H-M   'P 1'
#
loop_
_entity.id
_entity.type
_entity.pdbx_description
1 polymer ?
#
loop_
_entity_poly.entity_id
_entity_poly.type
_entity_poly.pdbx_seq_one_letter_code
_entity_poly.pdbx_strand_id
1 'polypeptide(L)'
;MVFQETPLIAYNHDFTKLSLTPSVIFFYNIFQSIENSFYSEKVFVLFKDKVFQPSSAIRYTTEFYNTILTHHFNNIPPILCLYTDDSSDHRTIFGSVQISLICLFLHENFDILIAMRLQGVALVRDTMSSELETAFAKLNTLDKIHAAAKTNETL
;
A
#
# COMPACT_ATOMS: atom_id res chain seq x y z
N MET A 1 -14.69 31.01 9.47
CA MET A 1 -13.71 30.42 8.53
C MET A 1 -14.50 29.48 7.63
N VAL A 2 -14.75 29.89 6.38
CA VAL A 2 -15.53 29.09 5.42
C VAL A 2 -14.58 28.05 4.83
N PHE A 3 -14.84 26.76 5.08
CA PHE A 3 -14.13 25.69 4.37
C PHE A 3 -14.63 25.72 2.92
N GLN A 4 -13.79 26.24 2.03
CA GLN A 4 -14.03 26.19 0.60
C GLN A 4 -13.88 24.72 0.16
N GLU A 5 -14.90 24.17 -0.48
CA GLU A 5 -14.87 22.80 -1.02
C GLU A 5 -13.66 22.66 -1.94
N THR A 6 -12.65 21.97 -1.45
CA THR A 6 -11.43 21.72 -2.21
C THR A 6 -11.70 20.50 -3.07
N PRO A 7 -11.55 20.58 -4.41
CA PRO A 7 -11.80 19.43 -5.27
C PRO A 7 -10.92 18.26 -4.84
N LEU A 8 -11.51 17.07 -4.77
CA LEU A 8 -10.77 15.84 -4.48
C LEU A 8 -9.93 15.50 -5.70
N ILE A 9 -8.63 15.80 -5.65
CA ILE A 9 -7.71 15.54 -6.77
C ILE A 9 -6.82 14.36 -6.40
N ALA A 10 -6.92 13.28 -7.17
CA ALA A 10 -6.00 12.16 -7.08
C ALA A 10 -4.78 12.41 -7.97
N TYR A 11 -3.58 12.23 -7.42
CA TYR A 11 -2.33 12.28 -8.16
C TYR A 11 -1.67 10.91 -8.10
N ASN A 12 -1.00 10.50 -9.19
CA ASN A 12 -0.14 9.31 -9.13
C ASN A 12 0.93 9.52 -8.05
N HIS A 13 1.31 8.46 -7.33
CA HIS A 13 2.37 8.51 -6.32
C HIS A 13 3.74 8.96 -6.89
N ASP A 14 3.96 8.79 -8.21
CA ASP A 14 5.13 9.32 -8.93
C ASP A 14 5.04 10.83 -9.26
N PHE A 15 3.99 11.53 -8.83
CA PHE A 15 3.82 12.95 -9.13
C PHE A 15 4.73 13.83 -8.25
N THR A 16 5.94 14.10 -8.75
CA THR A 16 6.99 14.82 -8.01
C THR A 16 6.99 16.33 -8.25
N LYS A 17 5.86 17.04 -8.08
CA LYS A 17 5.84 18.51 -8.28
C LYS A 17 6.66 19.28 -7.24
N LEU A 18 7.12 18.62 -6.17
CA LEU A 18 7.84 19.24 -5.04
C LEU A 18 9.06 18.43 -4.56
N SER A 19 9.58 17.51 -5.38
CA SER A 19 10.60 16.52 -4.95
C SER A 19 10.19 15.67 -3.73
N LEU A 20 8.93 15.74 -3.28
CA LEU A 20 8.42 14.90 -2.22
C LEU A 20 8.06 13.53 -2.79
N THR A 21 8.57 12.47 -2.17
CA THR A 21 8.24 11.09 -2.51
C THR A 21 7.51 10.47 -1.32
N PRO A 22 6.27 10.01 -1.49
CA PRO A 22 5.59 9.25 -0.45
C PRO A 22 6.14 7.83 -0.39
N SER A 23 6.31 7.30 0.81
CA SER A 23 6.38 5.86 1.08
C SER A 23 5.12 5.46 1.82
N VAL A 24 4.45 4.45 1.28
CA VAL A 24 3.14 4.04 1.78
C VAL A 24 3.25 2.62 2.32
N ILE A 25 2.78 2.44 3.54
CA ILE A 25 2.77 1.15 4.24
C ILE A 25 1.35 0.87 4.67
N PHE A 26 0.89 -0.33 4.37
CA PHE A 26 -0.45 -0.81 4.68
C PHE A 26 -0.36 -2.09 5.49
N PHE A 27 -1.25 -2.24 6.45
CA PHE A 27 -1.49 -3.50 7.12
C PHE A 27 -2.73 -4.14 6.49
N TYR A 28 -2.61 -5.40 6.10
CA TYR A 28 -3.70 -6.16 5.52
C TYR A 28 -3.96 -7.38 6.39
N ASN A 29 -5.23 -7.75 6.49
CA ASN A 29 -5.65 -8.99 7.12
C ASN A 29 -5.95 -9.99 6.01
N ILE A 30 -5.37 -11.19 6.10
CA ILE A 30 -5.72 -12.28 5.18
C ILE A 30 -7.04 -12.89 5.67
N PHE A 31 -8.14 -12.46 5.07
CA PHE A 31 -9.46 -13.06 5.34
C PHE A 31 -9.65 -14.34 4.53
N GLN A 32 -10.44 -15.26 5.09
CA GLN A 32 -10.84 -16.49 4.39
C GLN A 32 -11.85 -16.24 3.25
N SER A 33 -12.49 -15.07 3.23
CA SER A 33 -13.47 -14.67 2.22
C SER A 33 -13.08 -13.33 1.60
N ILE A 34 -13.31 -13.22 0.28
CA ILE A 34 -13.12 -11.99 -0.52
C ILE A 34 -14.17 -10.91 -0.24
N GLU A 35 -15.23 -11.24 0.49
CA GLU A 35 -16.31 -10.31 0.84
C GLU A 35 -15.85 -9.26 1.87
N ASN A 36 -14.78 -9.55 2.60
CA ASN A 36 -14.19 -8.64 3.56
C ASN A 36 -13.11 -7.76 2.89
N SER A 37 -13.05 -6.48 3.29
CA SER A 37 -11.99 -5.58 2.84
C SER A 37 -10.62 -6.13 3.22
N PHE A 38 -9.74 -6.33 2.24
CA PHE A 38 -8.34 -6.74 2.49
C PHE A 38 -7.56 -5.72 3.33
N TYR A 39 -7.99 -4.46 3.37
CA TYR A 39 -7.28 -3.39 4.08
C TYR A 39 -7.78 -3.26 5.51
N SER A 40 -6.86 -3.26 6.47
CA SER A 40 -7.14 -3.04 7.90
C SER A 40 -7.41 -1.57 8.23
N GLU A 41 -7.86 -0.78 7.24
CA GLU A 41 -8.22 0.65 7.31
C GLU A 41 -7.11 1.62 7.76
N LYS A 42 -5.92 1.12 8.11
CA LYS A 42 -4.78 1.93 8.54
C LYS A 42 -3.72 2.02 7.44
N VAL A 43 -3.53 3.24 6.94
CA VAL A 43 -2.51 3.60 5.96
C VAL A 43 -1.50 4.51 6.63
N PHE A 44 -0.22 4.18 6.51
CA PHE A 44 0.87 5.04 6.93
C PHE A 44 1.53 5.63 5.70
N VAL A 45 1.56 6.96 5.62
CA VAL A 45 2.20 7.71 4.54
C VAL A 45 3.35 8.52 5.12
N LEU A 46 4.56 8.21 4.71
CA LEU A 46 5.75 8.97 5.06
C LEU A 46 6.18 9.79 3.86
N PHE A 47 6.39 11.09 4.04
CA PHE A 47 6.89 11.96 2.98
C PHE A 47 8.39 12.18 3.15
N LYS A 48 9.12 12.08 2.04
CA LYS A 48 10.56 12.29 2.00
C LYS A 48 10.90 13.35 0.97
N ASP A 49 11.86 14.19 1.28
CA ASP A 49 12.46 15.06 0.28
C ASP A 49 13.49 14.27 -0.54
N LYS A 50 13.25 14.07 -1.84
CA LYS A 50 14.12 13.28 -2.71
C LYS A 50 15.54 13.84 -2.83
N VAL A 51 15.73 15.15 -2.63
CA VAL A 51 17.02 15.84 -2.75
C VAL A 51 17.88 15.56 -1.51
N PHE A 52 17.32 15.73 -0.31
CA PHE A 52 18.05 15.56 0.95
C PHE A 52 17.95 14.15 1.54
N GLN A 53 16.89 13.43 1.18
CA GLN A 53 16.54 12.14 1.71
C GLN A 53 16.28 11.12 0.58
N PRO A 54 17.32 10.74 -0.19
CA PRO A 54 17.18 9.73 -1.23
C PRO A 54 16.68 8.41 -0.66
N SER A 55 15.82 7.71 -1.40
CA SER A 55 15.36 6.37 -1.05
C SER A 55 16.52 5.38 -1.08
N SER A 56 16.56 4.49 -0.09
CA SER A 56 17.50 3.38 -0.01
C SER A 56 16.84 2.23 0.75
N ALA A 57 17.32 1.00 0.52
CA ALA A 57 16.76 -0.18 1.15
C ALA A 57 16.81 -0.12 2.68
N ILE A 58 17.92 0.34 3.26
CA ILE A 58 18.06 0.47 4.71
C ILE A 58 17.11 1.53 5.27
N ARG A 59 16.96 2.67 4.59
CA ARG A 59 16.04 3.72 5.01
C ARG A 59 14.59 3.26 4.95
N TYR A 60 14.20 2.63 3.84
CA TYR A 60 12.86 2.05 3.69
C TYR A 60 12.58 1.06 4.82
N THR A 61 13.55 0.20 5.14
CA THR A 61 13.44 -0.76 6.24
C THR A 61 13.30 -0.08 7.61
N THR A 62 14.02 1.01 7.88
CA THR A 62 13.90 1.79 9.13
C THR A 62 12.53 2.46 9.25
N GLU A 63 12.03 3.03 8.16
CA GLU A 63 10.70 3.66 8.13
C GLU A 63 9.59 2.62 8.33
N PHE A 64 9.75 1.46 7.69
CA PHE A 64 8.89 0.31 7.91
C PHE A 64 8.90 -0.14 9.36
N TYR A 65 10.09 -0.29 9.96
CA TYR A 65 10.26 -0.65 11.36
C TYR A 65 9.54 0.32 12.32
N ASN A 66 9.72 1.64 12.14
CA ASN A 66 9.04 2.65 12.95
C ASN A 66 7.51 2.57 12.81
N THR A 67 7.04 2.22 11.61
CA THR A 67 5.61 2.06 11.32
C THR A 67 5.04 0.83 12.03
N ILE A 68 5.72 -0.32 11.99
CA ILE A 68 5.27 -1.54 12.70
C ILE A 68 5.33 -1.36 14.22
N LEU A 69 6.35 -0.68 14.74
CA LEU A 69 6.43 -0.33 16.17
C LEU A 69 5.23 0.50 16.62
N THR A 70 4.89 1.52 15.84
CA THR A 70 3.75 2.41 16.11
C THR A 70 2.44 1.63 16.02
N HIS A 71 2.29 0.77 15.01
CA HIS A 71 1.07 -0.01 14.81
C HIS A 71 0.83 -1.03 15.94
N HIS A 72 1.89 -1.66 16.43
CA HIS A 72 1.84 -2.71 17.45
C HIS A 72 2.11 -2.22 18.88
N PHE A 73 2.16 -0.91 19.12
CA PHE A 73 2.42 -0.33 20.45
C PHE A 73 3.68 -0.92 21.14
N ASN A 74 4.78 -1.04 20.37
CA ASN A 74 6.05 -1.65 20.81
C ASN A 74 5.97 -3.15 21.17
N ASN A 75 4.94 -3.86 20.73
CA ASN A 75 4.81 -5.31 20.92
C ASN A 75 4.66 -6.01 19.58
N ILE A 76 5.75 -6.05 18.80
CA ILE A 76 5.75 -6.62 17.45
C ILE A 76 5.70 -8.16 17.55
N PRO A 77 4.83 -8.84 16.77
CA PRO A 77 4.82 -10.30 16.72
C PRO A 77 6.17 -10.89 16.28
N PRO A 78 6.58 -12.04 16.82
CA PRO A 78 7.89 -12.64 16.52
C PRO A 78 8.02 -13.17 15.08
N ILE A 79 6.90 -13.28 14.35
CA ILE A 79 6.85 -13.69 12.95
C ILE A 79 6.36 -12.51 12.12
N LEU A 80 7.19 -12.06 11.18
CA LEU A 80 6.89 -10.96 10.28
C LEU A 80 6.78 -11.46 8.83
N CYS A 81 5.66 -11.15 8.18
CA CYS A 81 5.46 -11.36 6.75
C CYS A 81 5.25 -10.02 6.04
N LEU A 82 6.16 -9.67 5.14
CA LEU A 82 6.13 -8.43 4.39
C LEU A 82 5.95 -8.71 2.89
N TYR A 83 5.18 -7.83 2.25
CA TYR A 83 4.94 -7.87 0.81
C TYR A 83 5.47 -6.57 0.21
N THR A 84 6.39 -6.69 -0.75
CA THR A 84 7.00 -5.54 -1.43
C THR A 84 6.51 -5.46 -2.87
N ASP A 85 6.42 -4.24 -3.37
CA ASP A 85 6.31 -3.96 -4.80
C ASP A 85 7.66 -4.17 -5.53
N ASP A 86 7.80 -3.67 -6.76
CA ASP A 86 8.95 -3.97 -7.63
C ASP A 86 9.95 -2.82 -7.80
N SER A 87 9.81 -1.75 -7.03
CA SER A 87 10.75 -0.63 -6.98
C SER A 87 12.09 -1.01 -6.34
N SER A 88 13.12 -0.26 -6.70
CA SER A 88 14.52 -0.64 -6.48
C SER A 88 14.95 -0.69 -5.02
N ASP A 89 14.26 0.02 -4.13
CA ASP A 89 14.59 0.07 -2.70
C ASP A 89 13.92 -1.05 -1.89
N HIS A 90 13.07 -1.86 -2.49
CA HIS A 90 12.39 -2.98 -1.81
C HIS A 90 12.34 -4.27 -2.64
N ARG A 91 12.93 -4.28 -3.85
CA ARG A 91 13.06 -5.50 -4.66
C ARG A 91 13.99 -6.52 -3.99
N THR A 92 13.43 -7.61 -3.50
CA THR A 92 14.11 -8.64 -2.68
C THR A 92 15.27 -9.39 -3.37
N ILE A 93 15.43 -9.25 -4.68
CA ILE A 93 16.57 -9.83 -5.42
C ILE A 93 17.86 -9.01 -5.25
N PHE A 94 17.77 -7.75 -4.81
CA PHE A 94 18.92 -6.88 -4.65
C PHE A 94 19.59 -7.11 -3.30
N GLY A 95 20.92 -7.26 -3.31
CA GLY A 95 21.70 -7.49 -2.09
C GLY A 95 21.53 -6.40 -1.05
N SER A 96 21.34 -5.14 -1.46
CA SER A 96 21.05 -4.02 -0.55
C SER A 96 19.76 -4.24 0.26
N VAL A 97 18.72 -4.78 -0.38
CA VAL A 97 17.43 -5.10 0.25
C VAL A 97 17.57 -6.34 1.13
N GLN A 98 18.30 -7.37 0.68
CA GLN A 98 18.55 -8.55 1.50
C GLN A 98 19.29 -8.19 2.80
N ILE A 99 20.34 -7.35 2.70
CA ILE A 99 21.08 -6.88 3.87
C ILE A 99 20.19 -6.06 4.80
N SER A 100 19.35 -5.15 4.27
CA SER A 100 18.47 -4.36 5.13
C SER A 100 17.45 -5.24 5.86
N LEU A 101 16.89 -6.25 5.21
CA LEU A 101 15.98 -7.22 5.82
C LEU A 101 16.68 -8.09 6.88
N ILE A 102 17.94 -8.48 6.66
CA ILE A 102 18.74 -9.18 7.68
C ILE A 102 18.98 -8.25 8.89
N CYS A 103 19.30 -6.98 8.66
CA CYS A 103 19.43 -6.00 9.75
C CYS A 103 18.13 -5.88 10.55
N LEU A 104 16.98 -5.85 9.89
CA LEU A 104 15.67 -5.82 10.56
C LEU A 104 15.41 -7.09 11.37
N PHE A 105 15.70 -8.26 10.78
CA PHE A 105 15.57 -9.57 11.44
C PHE A 105 16.37 -9.61 12.75
N LEU A 106 17.62 -9.19 12.71
CA LEU A 106 18.51 -9.18 13.87
C LEU A 106 18.13 -8.10 14.89
N HIS A 107 17.66 -6.93 14.43
CA HIS A 107 17.33 -5.81 15.31
C HIS A 107 16.12 -6.11 16.20
N GLU A 108 15.02 -6.63 15.63
CA GLU A 108 13.81 -6.98 16.38
C GLU A 108 13.86 -8.40 16.96
N ASN A 109 14.89 -9.18 16.60
CA ASN A 109 15.05 -10.58 17.01
C ASN A 109 13.82 -11.43 16.64
N PHE A 110 13.40 -11.36 15.37
CA PHE A 110 12.30 -12.17 14.85
C PHE A 110 12.67 -13.66 14.87
N ASP A 111 11.69 -14.52 15.11
CA ASP A 111 11.83 -15.96 14.88
C ASP A 111 11.83 -16.27 13.38
N ILE A 112 10.98 -15.55 12.63
CA ILE A 112 10.80 -15.72 11.18
C ILE A 112 10.53 -14.37 10.54
N LEU A 113 11.28 -14.04 9.48
CA LEU A 113 10.98 -12.93 8.56
C LEU A 113 10.81 -13.48 7.15
N ILE A 114 9.62 -13.28 6.58
CA ILE A 114 9.27 -13.66 5.21
C ILE A 114 9.08 -12.38 4.39
N ALA A 115 9.84 -12.25 3.31
CA ALA A 115 9.73 -11.16 2.35
C ALA A 115 9.25 -11.68 1.00
N MET A 116 8.00 -11.38 0.67
CA MET A 116 7.37 -11.78 -0.59
C MET A 116 7.33 -10.61 -1.55
N ARG A 117 7.67 -10.88 -2.82
CA ARG A 117 7.50 -9.92 -3.91
C ARG A 117 6.13 -10.13 -4.53
N LEU A 118 5.31 -9.08 -4.63
CA LEU A 118 4.10 -9.10 -5.45
C LEU A 118 4.48 -8.80 -6.90
N GLN A 119 4.70 -9.85 -7.69
CA GLN A 119 4.82 -9.71 -9.15
C GLN A 119 3.44 -9.75 -9.77
N GLY A 120 2.95 -8.61 -10.26
CA GLY A 120 1.81 -8.57 -11.18
C GLY A 120 0.53 -9.23 -10.65
N VAL A 121 0.34 -9.30 -9.33
CA VAL A 121 -0.90 -9.77 -8.74
C VAL A 121 -1.90 -8.64 -8.83
N ALA A 122 -2.63 -8.58 -9.94
CA ALA A 122 -3.97 -8.04 -9.90
C ALA A 122 -4.78 -8.99 -9.01
N LEU A 123 -5.43 -8.48 -7.97
CA LEU A 123 -6.50 -9.22 -7.31
C LEU A 123 -7.59 -9.42 -8.36
N VAL A 124 -7.59 -10.60 -9.00
CA VAL A 124 -8.71 -11.02 -9.82
C VAL A 124 -9.85 -11.23 -8.84
N ARG A 125 -10.84 -10.34 -8.89
CA ARG A 125 -12.12 -10.58 -8.22
C ARG A 125 -12.61 -11.94 -8.72
N ASP A 126 -13.12 -12.79 -7.85
CA ASP A 126 -13.99 -13.88 -8.32
C ASP A 126 -15.12 -13.28 -9.16
N THR A 127 -15.67 -14.10 -10.06
CA THR A 127 -16.67 -13.74 -11.08
C THR A 127 -17.46 -12.47 -10.74
N MET A 128 -17.13 -11.39 -11.42
CA MET A 128 -17.83 -10.11 -11.28
C MET A 128 -19.30 -10.30 -11.67
N SER A 129 -20.24 -9.72 -10.92
CA SER A 129 -21.65 -9.84 -11.26
C SER A 129 -21.88 -9.31 -12.68
N SER A 130 -22.77 -9.95 -13.42
CA SER A 130 -23.06 -9.57 -14.82
C SER A 130 -23.47 -8.09 -14.97
N GLU A 131 -24.07 -7.53 -13.93
CA GLU A 131 -24.41 -6.11 -13.81
C GLU A 131 -23.18 -5.22 -13.75
N LEU A 132 -22.21 -5.56 -12.91
CA LEU A 132 -20.96 -4.81 -12.82
C LEU A 132 -20.15 -4.95 -14.11
N GLU A 133 -20.03 -6.15 -14.69
CA GLU A 133 -19.38 -6.37 -16.00
C GLU A 133 -19.98 -5.48 -17.09
N THR A 134 -21.31 -5.43 -17.15
CA THR A 134 -22.03 -4.58 -18.09
C THR A 134 -21.80 -3.09 -17.82
N ALA A 135 -21.73 -2.70 -16.54
CA ALA A 135 -21.47 -1.31 -16.15
C ALA A 135 -20.03 -0.89 -16.53
N PHE A 136 -19.02 -1.68 -16.20
CA PHE A 136 -17.63 -1.37 -16.53
C PHE A 136 -17.36 -1.41 -18.04
N ALA A 137 -18.00 -2.31 -18.79
CA ALA A 137 -17.90 -2.36 -20.24
C ALA A 137 -18.56 -1.14 -20.94
N LYS A 138 -19.65 -0.60 -20.37
CA LYS A 138 -20.38 0.56 -20.93
C LYS A 138 -19.86 1.91 -20.44
N LEU A 139 -19.33 1.97 -19.22
CA LEU A 139 -18.97 3.21 -18.54
C LEU A 139 -17.44 3.35 -18.56
N ASN A 140 -16.94 3.90 -19.66
CA ASN A 140 -15.50 4.07 -19.89
C ASN A 140 -14.87 5.30 -19.22
N THR A 141 -15.60 6.00 -18.35
CA THR A 141 -15.10 7.16 -17.60
C THR A 141 -15.61 7.15 -16.17
N LEU A 142 -14.79 7.64 -15.24
CA LEU A 142 -15.11 7.69 -13.81
C LEU A 142 -16.43 8.44 -13.53
N ASP A 143 -16.68 9.52 -14.26
CA ASP A 143 -17.89 10.34 -14.11
C ASP A 143 -19.17 9.55 -14.44
N LYS A 144 -19.11 8.72 -15.49
CA LYS A 144 -20.24 7.87 -15.90
C LYS A 144 -20.53 6.78 -14.86
N ILE A 145 -19.48 6.23 -14.25
CA ILE A 145 -19.58 5.25 -13.16
C ILE A 145 -20.22 5.91 -11.92
N HIS A 146 -19.76 7.10 -11.54
CA HIS A 146 -20.30 7.86 -10.41
C HIS A 146 -21.77 8.22 -10.59
N ALA A 147 -22.16 8.64 -11.80
CA ALA A 147 -23.56 8.96 -12.10
C ALA A 147 -24.46 7.73 -12.00
N ALA A 148 -24.01 6.58 -12.52
CA ALA A 148 -24.76 5.33 -12.46
C ALA A 148 -24.89 4.77 -11.03
N ALA A 149 -23.85 4.93 -10.21
CA ALA A 149 -23.88 4.50 -8.81
C ALA A 149 -24.91 5.29 -7.98
N LYS A 150 -25.08 6.58 -8.24
CA LYS A 150 -26.09 7.42 -7.57
C LYS A 150 -27.53 7.04 -7.89
N THR A 151 -27.77 6.30 -8.98
CA THR A 151 -29.10 5.86 -9.41
C THR A 151 -29.43 4.42 -9.00
N ASN A 152 -28.50 3.71 -8.35
CA ASN A 152 -28.73 2.35 -7.88
C ASN A 152 -29.35 2.41 -6.47
N GLU A 153 -30.67 2.21 -6.38
CA GLU A 153 -31.45 2.28 -5.13
C GLU A 153 -31.20 1.11 -4.14
N THR A 154 -30.22 0.25 -4.42
CA THR A 154 -29.90 -0.95 -3.62
C THR A 154 -28.55 -0.87 -2.90
N LEU A 155 -27.93 0.31 -2.83
CA LEU A 155 -26.81 0.62 -1.93
C LEU A 155 -27.25 1.55 -0.80
#